data_AF-A0A832EWS6-F1
#
_entry.id   AF-A0A832EWS6-F1
#
_cell.length_a   1.000
_cell.length_b   1.000
_cell.length_c   1.000
_cell.angle_alpha   90.00
_cell.angle_beta   90.00
_cell.angle_gamma   90.00
#
_symmetry.space_group_name_H-M   'P 1'
#
loop_
_entity.id
_entity.type
_entity.pdbx_description
1 polymer ?
#
loop_
_entity_poly.entity_id
_entity_poly.type
_entity_poly.pdbx_seq_one_letter_code
_entity_poly.pdbx_strand_id
1 'polypeptide(L)'
;SIFGATHQSKYSGAAGKLLGGAVGVERNHVMVLGAGVAGKAAAMAAAGLGADVTMLDINSERLHYLDDVMPKNVALRYSDAATIEALCKTSDLIIGTVLLPGAKAPKLIRKEHLSMMQPGTVMVDVSIDQGGCFETSHATTHRDPIFEVDGIIHYCVANMPGAYPRTSTMALTNATLPYVIKLLTDKQVLNSEIMLSALNTYDGKLTNEFVAQAHGLQYEPCNV
;
A
#
# COMPACT_ATOMS: atom_id res chain seq x y z
N SER A 1 5.93 -7.98 -1.62
CA SER A 1 6.32 -7.11 -2.76
C SER A 1 7.75 -7.42 -3.15
N ILE A 2 8.16 -7.19 -4.40
CA ILE A 2 9.54 -7.43 -4.86
C ILE A 2 10.54 -6.64 -3.99
N PHE A 3 10.22 -5.38 -3.66
CA PHE A 3 11.03 -4.58 -2.74
C PHE A 3 11.17 -5.21 -1.36
N GLY A 4 10.10 -5.78 -0.79
CA GLY A 4 10.21 -6.52 0.46
C GLY A 4 11.14 -7.73 0.36
N ALA A 5 11.07 -8.47 -0.75
CA ALA A 5 11.95 -9.62 -1.00
C ALA A 5 13.44 -9.21 -1.13
N THR A 6 13.73 -8.12 -1.84
CA THR A 6 15.11 -7.66 -2.03
C THR A 6 15.75 -7.16 -0.74
N HIS A 7 14.96 -6.49 0.11
CA HIS A 7 15.46 -5.92 1.37
C HIS A 7 15.46 -6.93 2.53
N GLN A 8 15.03 -8.18 2.32
CA GLN A 8 15.20 -9.27 3.29
C GLN A 8 16.63 -9.83 3.34
N SER A 9 17.51 -9.39 2.45
CA SER A 9 18.90 -9.83 2.42
C SER A 9 19.69 -9.36 3.65
N LYS A 10 20.63 -10.21 4.12
CA LYS A 10 21.62 -9.84 5.15
C LYS A 10 22.44 -8.60 4.76
N TYR A 11 22.70 -8.40 3.47
CA TYR A 11 23.43 -7.23 2.97
C TYR A 11 22.61 -5.93 3.09
N SER A 12 21.31 -6.03 3.32
CA SER A 12 20.42 -4.90 3.61
C SER A 12 20.14 -4.73 5.11
N GLY A 13 20.85 -5.47 5.97
CA GLY A 13 20.67 -5.46 7.44
C GLY A 13 19.57 -6.39 7.96
N ALA A 14 18.80 -7.04 7.08
CA ALA A 14 17.66 -7.86 7.46
C ALA A 14 18.06 -9.27 7.91
N ALA A 15 17.06 -10.07 8.29
CA ALA A 15 17.24 -11.43 8.79
C ALA A 15 17.95 -12.38 7.80
N GLY A 16 18.00 -12.05 6.51
CA GLY A 16 18.67 -12.87 5.49
C GLY A 16 17.84 -14.08 5.05
N LYS A 17 16.52 -14.02 5.22
CA LYS A 17 15.62 -15.15 4.93
C LYS A 17 15.03 -15.04 3.52
N LEU A 18 15.15 -16.11 2.75
CA LEU A 18 14.55 -16.21 1.42
C LEU A 18 13.04 -16.48 1.55
N LEU A 19 12.21 -15.65 0.90
CA LEU A 19 10.75 -15.72 1.03
C LEU A 19 10.16 -17.14 0.87
N GLY A 20 10.57 -17.86 -0.18
CA GLY A 20 10.09 -19.22 -0.46
C GLY A 20 10.79 -20.35 0.30
N GLY A 21 11.78 -20.02 1.15
CA GLY A 21 12.63 -21.00 1.80
C GLY A 21 13.41 -21.86 0.78
N ALA A 22 13.72 -23.09 1.20
CA ALA A 22 14.34 -24.12 0.38
C ALA A 22 13.85 -25.50 0.85
N VAL A 23 14.19 -26.58 0.13
CA VAL A 23 13.82 -27.93 0.58
C VAL A 23 14.43 -28.19 1.98
N GLY A 24 13.56 -28.45 2.96
CA GLY A 24 13.95 -28.64 4.36
C GLY A 24 14.18 -27.34 5.16
N VAL A 25 13.86 -26.17 4.60
CA VAL A 25 13.99 -24.87 5.26
C VAL A 25 12.64 -24.16 5.23
N GLU A 26 12.23 -23.58 6.36
CA GLU A 26 10.98 -22.85 6.51
C GLU A 26 10.87 -21.67 5.54
N ARG A 27 9.63 -21.34 5.16
CA ARG A 27 9.27 -20.17 4.37
C ARG A 27 9.14 -18.95 5.27
N ASN A 28 9.26 -17.76 4.68
CA ASN A 28 8.95 -16.55 5.42
C ASN A 28 7.44 -16.39 5.57
N HIS A 29 7.05 -15.84 6.71
CA HIS A 29 5.69 -15.38 6.93
C HIS A 29 5.55 -13.91 6.51
N VAL A 30 4.63 -13.63 5.58
CA VAL A 30 4.35 -12.30 5.04
C VAL A 30 2.98 -11.82 5.51
N MET A 31 2.94 -10.78 6.33
CA MET A 31 1.69 -10.11 6.69
C MET A 31 1.39 -8.97 5.70
N VAL A 32 0.16 -8.90 5.21
CA VAL A 32 -0.33 -7.79 4.37
C VAL A 32 -1.52 -7.12 5.05
N LEU A 33 -1.35 -5.85 5.42
CA LEU A 33 -2.42 -5.03 6.00
C LEU A 33 -3.17 -4.31 4.86
N GLY A 34 -4.45 -4.64 4.71
CA GLY A 34 -5.32 -4.16 3.65
C GLY A 34 -5.46 -5.19 2.52
N ALA A 35 -6.70 -5.42 2.09
CA ALA A 35 -7.05 -6.36 1.04
C ALA A 35 -7.61 -5.67 -0.22
N GLY A 36 -7.32 -4.38 -0.39
CA GLY A 36 -7.58 -3.61 -1.60
C GLY A 36 -6.76 -4.07 -2.80
N VAL A 37 -6.69 -3.24 -3.85
CA VAL A 37 -5.97 -3.57 -5.09
C VAL A 37 -4.47 -3.78 -4.83
N ALA A 38 -3.83 -2.86 -4.10
CA ALA A 38 -2.41 -2.95 -3.77
C ALA A 38 -2.09 -4.15 -2.87
N GLY A 39 -2.92 -4.40 -1.84
CA GLY A 39 -2.81 -5.55 -0.95
C GLY A 39 -2.91 -6.88 -1.68
N LYS A 40 -3.92 -7.04 -2.54
CA LYS A 40 -4.09 -8.24 -3.39
C LYS A 40 -2.85 -8.50 -4.26
N ALA A 41 -2.35 -7.46 -4.93
CA ALA A 41 -1.17 -7.58 -5.79
C ALA A 41 0.09 -7.94 -4.97
N ALA A 42 0.27 -7.31 -3.80
CA ALA A 42 1.40 -7.59 -2.91
C ALA A 42 1.38 -9.03 -2.38
N ALA A 43 0.20 -9.52 -1.97
CA ALA A 43 0.00 -10.87 -1.50
C ALA A 43 0.21 -11.90 -2.61
N MET A 44 -0.34 -11.67 -3.80
CA MET A 44 -0.15 -12.55 -4.96
C MET A 44 1.34 -12.68 -5.32
N ALA A 45 2.06 -11.56 -5.33
CA ALA A 45 3.50 -11.57 -5.60
C ALA A 45 4.29 -12.33 -4.52
N ALA A 46 3.98 -12.13 -3.24
CA ALA A 46 4.63 -12.83 -2.15
C ALA A 46 4.35 -14.34 -2.17
N ALA A 47 3.09 -14.72 -2.39
CA ALA A 47 2.66 -16.10 -2.51
C ALA A 47 3.30 -16.79 -3.72
N GLY A 48 3.42 -16.07 -4.86
CA GLY A 48 4.08 -16.57 -6.06
C GLY A 48 5.59 -16.78 -5.89
N LEU A 49 6.22 -16.10 -4.93
CA LEU A 49 7.60 -16.36 -4.51
C LEU A 49 7.71 -17.50 -3.48
N GLY A 50 6.61 -18.15 -3.13
CA GLY A 50 6.55 -19.31 -2.25
C GLY A 50 6.43 -18.98 -0.76
N ALA A 51 6.23 -17.72 -0.38
CA ALA A 51 6.02 -17.35 1.02
C ALA A 51 4.67 -17.83 1.56
N ASP A 52 4.55 -17.95 2.88
CA ASP A 52 3.25 -18.12 3.54
C ASP A 52 2.71 -16.73 3.88
N VAL A 53 1.54 -16.38 3.33
CA VAL A 53 1.01 -15.01 3.38
C VAL A 53 -0.24 -14.97 4.24
N THR A 54 -0.36 -13.98 5.12
CA THR A 54 -1.60 -13.64 5.82
C THR A 54 -2.05 -12.24 5.44
N MET A 55 -3.24 -12.13 4.85
CA MET A 55 -3.88 -10.86 4.49
C MET A 55 -4.94 -10.47 5.53
N LEU A 56 -4.97 -9.19 5.91
CA LEU A 56 -5.92 -8.64 6.87
C LEU A 56 -6.76 -7.53 6.25
N ASP A 57 -8.06 -7.54 6.53
CA ASP A 57 -8.98 -6.45 6.21
C ASP A 57 -10.15 -6.41 7.21
N ILE A 58 -10.82 -5.27 7.30
CA ILE A 58 -12.05 -5.11 8.10
C ILE A 58 -13.31 -5.45 7.30
N ASN A 59 -13.22 -5.51 5.97
CA ASN A 59 -14.33 -5.83 5.09
C ASN A 59 -14.44 -7.35 4.88
N SER A 60 -15.38 -7.99 5.58
CA SER A 60 -15.60 -9.43 5.51
C SER A 60 -16.02 -9.92 4.11
N GLU A 61 -16.82 -9.15 3.37
CA GLU A 61 -17.22 -9.51 2.00
C GLU A 61 -16.00 -9.54 1.08
N ARG A 62 -15.09 -8.58 1.24
CA ARG A 62 -13.83 -8.53 0.50
C ARG A 62 -12.95 -9.73 0.82
N LEU A 63 -12.88 -10.14 2.08
CA LEU A 63 -12.16 -11.34 2.49
C LEU A 63 -12.77 -12.60 1.87
N HIS A 64 -14.11 -12.75 1.89
CA HIS A 64 -14.77 -13.91 1.26
C HIS A 64 -14.47 -14.02 -0.23
N TYR A 65 -14.60 -12.92 -0.96
CA TYR A 65 -14.23 -12.90 -2.39
C TYR A 65 -12.76 -13.29 -2.62
N LEU A 66 -11.85 -12.86 -1.74
CA LEU A 66 -10.44 -13.18 -1.89
C LEU A 66 -10.14 -14.65 -1.57
N ASP A 67 -10.90 -15.29 -0.70
CA ASP A 67 -10.74 -16.71 -0.39
C ASP A 67 -10.94 -17.57 -1.64
N ASP A 68 -11.89 -17.17 -2.50
CA ASP A 68 -12.19 -17.85 -3.76
C ASP A 68 -11.09 -17.71 -4.82
N VAL A 69 -10.34 -16.59 -4.82
CA VAL A 69 -9.44 -16.22 -5.95
C VAL A 69 -7.96 -16.21 -5.60
N MET A 70 -7.60 -16.26 -4.32
CA MET A 70 -6.21 -16.18 -3.88
C MET A 70 -5.56 -17.58 -3.86
N PRO A 71 -4.22 -17.66 -4.00
CA PRO A 71 -3.50 -18.91 -3.88
C PRO A 71 -3.69 -19.55 -2.49
N LYS A 72 -3.57 -20.88 -2.41
CA LYS A 72 -3.79 -21.64 -1.17
C LYS A 72 -2.85 -21.28 -0.02
N ASN A 73 -1.68 -20.71 -0.31
CA ASN A 73 -0.73 -20.22 0.68
C ASN A 73 -1.00 -18.76 1.11
N VAL A 74 -2.21 -18.25 0.85
CA VAL A 74 -2.69 -16.97 1.35
C VAL A 74 -3.84 -17.20 2.31
N ALA A 75 -3.60 -17.00 3.60
CA ALA A 75 -4.62 -16.99 4.63
C ALA A 75 -5.28 -15.60 4.72
N LEU A 76 -6.57 -15.58 5.01
CA LEU A 76 -7.35 -14.36 5.19
C LEU A 76 -7.82 -14.27 6.63
N ARG A 77 -7.68 -13.08 7.23
CA ARG A 77 -8.05 -12.83 8.64
C ARG A 77 -8.74 -11.47 8.77
N TYR A 78 -9.67 -11.39 9.71
CA TYR A 78 -10.27 -10.12 10.09
C TYR A 78 -9.22 -9.23 10.76
N SER A 79 -9.22 -7.94 10.45
CA SER A 79 -8.25 -6.99 10.99
C SER A 79 -8.71 -6.42 12.33
N ASP A 80 -8.26 -7.01 13.43
CA ASP A 80 -8.36 -6.45 14.78
C ASP A 80 -6.99 -6.34 15.47
N ALA A 81 -6.94 -5.62 16.59
CA ALA A 81 -5.69 -5.35 17.30
C ALA A 81 -4.98 -6.64 17.76
N ALA A 82 -5.74 -7.60 18.29
CA ALA A 82 -5.18 -8.86 18.79
C ALA A 82 -4.54 -9.69 17.65
N THR A 83 -5.19 -9.73 16.49
CA THR A 83 -4.68 -10.42 15.30
C THR A 83 -3.42 -9.74 14.77
N ILE A 84 -3.40 -8.41 14.70
CA ILE A 84 -2.21 -7.65 14.28
C ILE A 84 -1.04 -7.93 15.24
N GLU A 85 -1.25 -7.81 16.55
CA GLU A 85 -0.21 -8.07 17.56
C GLU A 85 0.34 -9.51 17.49
N ALA A 86 -0.54 -10.50 17.29
CA ALA A 86 -0.12 -11.89 17.16
C ALA A 86 0.75 -12.12 15.92
N LEU A 87 0.37 -11.53 14.78
CA LEU A 87 1.12 -11.69 13.54
C LEU A 87 2.41 -10.86 13.50
N CYS A 88 2.48 -9.72 14.20
CA CYS A 88 3.72 -8.96 14.36
C CYS A 88 4.86 -9.83 14.94
N LYS A 89 4.53 -10.76 15.84
CA LYS A 89 5.52 -11.64 16.49
C LYS A 89 6.15 -12.67 15.55
N THR A 90 5.43 -13.06 14.51
CA THR A 90 5.82 -14.17 13.62
C THR A 90 6.15 -13.72 12.20
N SER A 91 5.82 -12.47 11.82
CA SER A 91 6.03 -11.98 10.47
C SER A 91 7.47 -11.55 10.22
N ASP A 92 8.05 -12.07 9.15
CA ASP A 92 9.37 -11.65 8.67
C ASP A 92 9.26 -10.40 7.78
N LEU A 93 8.16 -10.28 7.04
CA LEU A 93 7.86 -9.16 6.15
C LEU A 93 6.43 -8.68 6.40
N ILE A 94 6.28 -7.38 6.62
CA ILE A 94 4.97 -6.73 6.80
C ILE A 94 4.78 -5.71 5.70
N ILE A 95 3.66 -5.77 4.99
CA ILE A 95 3.33 -4.86 3.89
C ILE A 95 2.06 -4.08 4.25
N GLY A 96 2.24 -2.78 4.44
CA GLY A 96 1.16 -1.84 4.71
C GLY A 96 0.55 -1.29 3.43
N THR A 97 -0.71 -1.59 3.16
CA THR A 97 -1.44 -1.14 1.95
C THR A 97 -2.77 -0.45 2.26
N VAL A 98 -2.96 -0.05 3.53
CA VAL A 98 -4.22 0.55 3.99
C VAL A 98 -4.29 1.99 3.53
N LEU A 99 -5.34 2.29 2.76
CA LEU A 99 -5.61 3.61 2.20
C LEU A 99 -7.07 3.97 2.51
N LEU A 100 -7.29 5.10 3.16
CA LEU A 100 -8.60 5.72 3.28
C LEU A 100 -8.65 6.91 2.31
N PRO A 101 -9.52 6.89 1.28
CA PRO A 101 -9.62 8.01 0.34
C PRO A 101 -9.89 9.33 1.07
N GLY A 102 -9.09 10.36 0.79
CA GLY A 102 -9.26 11.70 1.36
C GLY A 102 -8.90 11.85 2.84
N ALA A 103 -8.37 10.82 3.50
CA ALA A 103 -7.99 10.86 4.91
C ALA A 103 -6.57 10.32 5.12
N LYS A 104 -5.95 10.72 6.24
CA LYS A 104 -4.67 10.14 6.66
C LYS A 104 -4.84 8.65 6.93
N ALA A 105 -3.87 7.85 6.50
CA ALA A 105 -3.87 6.42 6.79
C ALA A 105 -3.84 6.18 8.32
N PRO A 106 -4.65 5.23 8.84
CA PRO A 106 -4.63 4.91 10.27
C PRO A 106 -3.29 4.25 10.63
N LYS A 107 -2.78 4.56 11.82
CA LYS A 107 -1.55 3.95 12.37
C LYS A 107 -1.86 2.58 12.97
N LEU A 108 -1.78 1.55 12.13
CA LEU A 108 -2.11 0.17 12.50
C LEU A 108 -0.97 -0.53 13.25
N ILE A 109 0.27 -0.21 12.89
CA ILE A 109 1.45 -0.64 13.65
C ILE A 109 2.03 0.55 14.37
N ARG A 110 2.01 0.49 15.70
CA ARG A 110 2.58 1.50 16.60
C ARG A 110 4.01 1.16 16.95
N LYS A 111 4.74 2.15 17.46
CA LYS A 111 6.14 1.98 17.91
C LYS A 111 6.26 0.85 18.95
N GLU A 112 5.29 0.72 19.84
CA GLU A 112 5.26 -0.33 20.87
C GLU A 112 5.23 -1.76 20.27
N HIS A 113 4.64 -1.93 19.09
CA HIS A 113 4.59 -3.24 18.41
C HIS A 113 5.96 -3.68 17.88
N LEU A 114 6.89 -2.76 17.61
CA LEU A 114 8.21 -3.10 17.07
C LEU A 114 8.99 -4.02 18.02
N SER A 115 8.85 -3.80 19.33
CA SER A 115 9.49 -4.63 20.37
C SER A 115 9.04 -6.10 20.36
N MET A 116 7.90 -6.40 19.73
CA MET A 116 7.37 -7.77 19.61
C MET A 116 7.88 -8.50 18.36
N MET A 117 8.45 -7.76 17.41
CA MET A 117 8.92 -8.29 16.14
C MET A 117 10.32 -8.91 16.29
N GLN A 118 10.67 -9.78 15.35
CA GLN A 118 12.03 -10.31 15.27
C GLN A 118 12.97 -9.23 14.70
N PRO A 119 14.18 -9.05 15.26
CA PRO A 119 15.18 -8.19 14.65
C PRO A 119 15.47 -8.61 13.20
N GLY A 120 15.55 -7.64 12.30
CA GLY A 120 15.69 -7.84 10.87
C GLY A 120 14.37 -8.09 10.13
N THR A 121 13.21 -8.02 10.79
CA THR A 121 11.90 -7.93 10.12
C THR A 121 11.86 -6.68 9.23
N VAL A 122 11.26 -6.82 8.05
CA VAL A 122 11.13 -5.74 7.07
C VAL A 122 9.68 -5.24 7.03
N MET A 123 9.50 -3.94 7.10
CA MET A 123 8.22 -3.25 6.98
C MET A 123 8.21 -2.41 5.70
N VAL A 124 7.26 -2.67 4.79
CA VAL A 124 7.07 -1.94 3.54
C VAL A 124 5.78 -1.13 3.64
N ASP A 125 5.90 0.20 3.74
CA ASP A 125 4.75 1.10 3.82
C ASP A 125 4.39 1.65 2.44
N VAL A 126 3.45 0.98 1.75
CA VAL A 126 2.96 1.42 0.43
C VAL A 126 2.09 2.67 0.56
N SER A 127 1.52 2.90 1.75
CA SER A 127 0.65 4.05 2.04
C SER A 127 1.40 5.31 2.45
N ILE A 128 2.73 5.35 2.26
CA ILE A 128 3.58 6.46 2.71
C ILE A 128 3.19 7.80 2.08
N ASP A 129 2.69 7.78 0.83
CA ASP A 129 2.23 8.97 0.11
C ASP A 129 1.03 9.65 0.80
N GLN A 130 0.35 8.97 1.73
CA GLN A 130 -0.78 9.47 2.53
C GLN A 130 -0.48 9.49 4.04
N GLY A 131 0.81 9.56 4.39
CA GLY A 131 1.29 9.63 5.76
C GLY A 131 1.67 8.28 6.39
N GLY A 132 1.50 7.17 5.68
CA GLY A 132 1.93 5.83 6.11
C GLY A 132 1.02 5.18 7.15
N CYS A 133 0.89 3.86 7.10
CA CYS A 133 0.09 3.09 8.06
C CYS A 133 0.89 2.57 9.27
N PHE A 134 2.20 2.80 9.30
CA PHE A 134 3.03 2.58 10.49
C PHE A 134 3.36 3.91 11.17
N GLU A 135 3.40 3.90 12.50
CA GLU A 135 3.67 5.10 13.30
C GLU A 135 5.12 5.59 13.11
N THR A 136 6.07 4.68 12.96
CA THR A 136 7.51 4.95 12.78
C THR A 136 7.90 5.24 11.33
N SER A 137 6.96 5.15 10.39
CA SER A 137 7.20 5.45 8.98
C SER A 137 7.47 6.93 8.72
N HIS A 138 8.47 7.22 7.90
CA HIS A 138 8.65 8.50 7.24
C HIS A 138 9.13 8.29 5.80
N ALA A 139 8.87 9.25 4.92
CA ALA A 139 9.17 9.11 3.51
C ALA A 139 10.69 9.01 3.27
N THR A 140 11.07 8.02 2.46
CA THR A 140 12.45 7.78 2.00
C THR A 140 12.54 7.98 0.49
N THR A 141 13.74 7.84 -0.07
CA THR A 141 13.97 8.08 -1.50
C THR A 141 14.47 6.83 -2.20
N HIS A 142 14.37 6.75 -3.52
CA HIS A 142 14.98 5.63 -4.28
C HIS A 142 16.50 5.52 -4.10
N ARG A 143 17.19 6.59 -3.68
CA ARG A 143 18.65 6.58 -3.43
C ARG A 143 19.00 6.10 -2.03
N ASP A 144 18.13 6.37 -1.07
CA ASP A 144 18.25 5.98 0.32
C ASP A 144 16.91 5.41 0.78
N PRO A 145 16.62 4.13 0.44
CA PRO A 145 15.26 3.59 0.44
C PRO A 145 14.85 2.94 1.77
N ILE A 146 15.80 2.72 2.67
CA ILE A 146 15.57 2.04 3.93
C ILE A 146 16.18 2.79 5.11
N PHE A 147 15.56 2.64 6.27
CA PHE A 147 16.13 3.02 7.56
C PHE A 147 15.77 1.97 8.60
N GLU A 148 16.47 1.98 9.74
CA GLU A 148 16.21 1.03 10.83
C GLU A 148 15.66 1.77 12.06
N VAL A 149 14.65 1.18 12.71
CA VAL A 149 14.14 1.60 14.01
C VAL A 149 13.97 0.36 14.88
N ASP A 150 14.62 0.35 16.04
CA ASP A 150 14.53 -0.74 17.03
C ASP A 150 14.82 -2.14 16.43
N GLY A 151 15.79 -2.24 15.51
CA GLY A 151 16.15 -3.48 14.83
C GLY A 151 15.23 -3.87 13.66
N ILE A 152 14.26 -3.02 13.31
CA ILE A 152 13.25 -3.25 12.27
C ILE A 152 13.51 -2.34 11.07
N ILE A 153 13.58 -2.94 9.89
CA ILE A 153 13.90 -2.23 8.65
C ILE A 153 12.64 -1.68 8.03
N HIS A 154 12.64 -0.39 7.75
CA HIS A 154 11.53 0.32 7.13
C HIS A 154 11.89 0.65 5.69
N TYR A 155 11.08 0.20 4.75
CA TYR A 155 11.08 0.64 3.36
C TYR A 155 9.85 1.51 3.13
N CYS A 156 10.07 2.81 2.92
CA CYS A 156 8.99 3.81 2.88
C CYS A 156 9.17 4.75 1.68
N VAL A 157 9.54 4.20 0.53
CA VAL A 157 9.85 5.02 -0.66
C VAL A 157 8.55 5.52 -1.27
N ALA A 158 8.38 6.83 -1.31
CA ALA A 158 7.30 7.49 -2.02
C ALA A 158 7.39 7.24 -3.53
N ASN A 159 6.26 7.22 -4.24
CA ASN A 159 6.23 6.99 -5.68
C ASN A 159 6.98 5.71 -6.10
N MET A 160 6.63 4.57 -5.49
CA MET A 160 7.18 3.25 -5.85
C MET A 160 7.07 2.91 -7.36
N PRO A 161 5.97 3.26 -8.08
CA PRO A 161 5.86 3.02 -9.52
C PRO A 161 6.93 3.75 -10.36
N GLY A 162 7.51 4.82 -9.82
CA GLY A 162 8.58 5.58 -10.48
C GLY A 162 9.86 4.78 -10.72
N ALA A 163 10.09 3.69 -9.97
CA ALA A 163 11.22 2.78 -10.21
C ALA A 163 11.09 1.99 -11.52
N TYR A 164 9.89 1.86 -12.07
CA TYR A 164 9.61 1.07 -13.28
C TYR A 164 8.91 1.94 -14.35
N PRO A 165 9.55 3.03 -14.82
CA PRO A 165 8.90 4.08 -15.60
C PRO A 165 8.26 3.57 -16.88
N ARG A 166 8.85 2.56 -17.53
CA ARG A 166 8.32 1.98 -18.76
C ARG A 166 6.96 1.31 -18.52
N THR A 167 6.84 0.51 -17.46
CA THR A 167 5.61 -0.17 -17.08
C THR A 167 4.57 0.81 -16.53
N SER A 168 4.98 1.70 -15.61
CA SER A 168 4.06 2.64 -14.98
C SER A 168 3.52 3.68 -15.97
N THR A 169 4.33 4.17 -16.91
CA THR A 169 3.86 5.07 -17.98
C THR A 169 2.81 4.38 -18.85
N MET A 170 3.06 3.15 -19.30
CA MET A 170 2.09 2.41 -20.12
C MET A 170 0.78 2.15 -19.35
N ALA A 171 0.87 1.73 -18.09
CA ALA A 171 -0.31 1.49 -17.25
C ALA A 171 -1.12 2.77 -17.01
N LEU A 172 -0.44 3.87 -16.66
CA LEU A 172 -1.08 5.18 -16.46
C LEU A 172 -1.73 5.69 -17.75
N THR A 173 -1.02 5.60 -18.88
CA THR A 173 -1.52 6.05 -20.17
C THR A 173 -2.74 5.24 -20.60
N ASN A 174 -2.73 3.92 -20.45
CA ASN A 174 -3.88 3.09 -20.80
C ASN A 174 -5.12 3.42 -19.96
N ALA A 175 -4.94 3.77 -18.68
CA ALA A 175 -6.04 4.15 -17.80
C ALA A 175 -6.57 5.57 -18.07
N THR A 176 -5.69 6.50 -18.48
CA THR A 176 -6.01 7.94 -18.60
C THR A 176 -6.36 8.37 -20.02
N LEU A 177 -5.84 7.69 -21.05
CA LEU A 177 -6.05 8.05 -22.46
C LEU A 177 -7.53 8.19 -22.86
N PRO A 178 -8.47 7.33 -22.41
CA PRO A 178 -9.88 7.52 -22.72
C PRO A 178 -10.44 8.86 -22.20
N TYR A 179 -9.98 9.32 -21.03
CA TYR A 179 -10.40 10.60 -20.46
C TYR A 179 -9.77 11.79 -21.18
N VAL A 180 -8.50 11.66 -21.59
CA VAL A 180 -7.83 12.67 -22.42
C VAL A 180 -8.55 12.83 -23.75
N ILE A 181 -8.93 11.74 -24.41
CA ILE A 181 -9.70 11.79 -25.66
C ILE A 181 -11.05 12.49 -25.42
N LYS A 182 -11.80 12.09 -24.38
CA LYS A 182 -13.08 12.73 -24.03
C LYS A 182 -12.94 14.24 -23.82
N LEU A 183 -11.90 14.67 -23.09
CA LEU A 183 -11.61 16.09 -22.86
C LEU A 183 -11.37 16.86 -24.15
N LEU A 184 -10.77 16.23 -25.16
CA LEU A 184 -10.48 16.86 -26.46
C LEU A 184 -11.68 16.86 -27.41
N THR A 185 -12.56 15.85 -27.34
CA THR A 185 -13.62 15.64 -28.32
C THR A 185 -15.01 16.07 -27.86
N ASP A 186 -15.27 16.08 -26.55
CA ASP A 186 -16.59 16.34 -25.98
C ASP A 186 -16.60 17.69 -25.24
N LYS A 187 -17.33 18.66 -25.79
CA LYS A 187 -17.47 20.00 -25.19
C LYS A 187 -18.30 20.01 -23.90
N GLN A 188 -19.06 18.95 -23.64
CA GLN A 188 -19.90 18.78 -22.45
C GLN A 188 -19.29 17.78 -21.46
N VAL A 189 -18.05 17.34 -21.68
CA VAL A 189 -17.34 16.36 -20.83
C VAL A 189 -17.37 16.73 -19.35
N LEU A 190 -17.31 18.04 -19.05
CA LEU A 190 -17.35 18.57 -17.70
C LEU A 190 -18.73 18.45 -17.03
N ASN A 191 -19.79 18.17 -17.78
CA ASN A 191 -21.14 17.93 -17.24
C ASN A 191 -21.31 16.48 -16.77
N SER A 192 -20.35 15.60 -17.06
CA SER A 192 -20.40 14.22 -16.58
C SER A 192 -20.03 14.14 -15.10
N GLU A 193 -20.79 13.33 -14.35
CA GLU A 193 -20.59 13.13 -12.91
C GLU A 193 -19.17 12.66 -12.57
N ILE A 194 -18.57 11.82 -13.42
CA ILE A 194 -17.18 11.36 -13.25
C ILE A 194 -16.18 12.53 -13.37
N MET A 195 -16.40 13.47 -14.29
CA MET A 195 -15.47 14.58 -14.48
C MET A 195 -15.67 15.66 -13.42
N LEU A 196 -16.92 15.92 -13.02
CA LEU A 196 -17.22 16.82 -11.89
C LEU A 196 -16.59 16.31 -10.59
N SER A 197 -16.71 15.02 -10.29
CA SER A 197 -16.09 14.42 -9.09
C SER A 197 -14.56 14.42 -9.11
N ALA A 198 -13.94 14.49 -10.30
CA ALA A 198 -12.49 14.57 -10.46
C ALA A 198 -11.94 16.03 -10.46
N LEU A 199 -12.83 17.03 -10.54
CA LEU A 199 -12.44 18.43 -10.68
C LEU A 199 -11.93 18.99 -9.35
N ASN A 200 -10.67 19.46 -9.35
CA ASN A 200 -10.08 20.09 -8.17
C ASN A 200 -10.32 21.61 -8.15
N THR A 201 -10.15 22.27 -9.29
CA THR A 201 -10.33 23.71 -9.43
C THR A 201 -10.99 24.05 -10.76
N TYR A 202 -11.81 25.10 -10.79
CA TYR A 202 -12.43 25.61 -12.00
C TYR A 202 -12.67 27.11 -11.91
N ASP A 203 -12.25 27.87 -12.92
CA ASP A 203 -12.46 29.33 -13.01
C ASP A 203 -12.10 30.11 -11.72
N GLY A 204 -10.93 29.79 -11.13
CA GLY A 204 -10.46 30.41 -9.90
C GLY A 204 -11.08 29.86 -8.60
N LYS A 205 -12.01 28.91 -8.68
CA LYS A 205 -12.70 28.29 -7.53
C LYS A 205 -12.11 26.94 -7.17
N LEU A 206 -12.15 26.61 -5.88
CA LEU A 206 -11.77 25.30 -5.35
C LEU A 206 -13.02 24.40 -5.24
N THR A 207 -13.09 23.40 -6.12
CA THR A 207 -14.28 22.56 -6.33
C THR A 207 -14.16 21.18 -5.69
N ASN A 208 -13.05 20.89 -5.00
CA ASN A 208 -12.85 19.67 -4.23
C ASN A 208 -12.98 19.95 -2.73
N GLU A 209 -14.03 19.39 -2.13
CA GLU A 209 -14.36 19.59 -0.71
C GLU A 209 -13.26 19.09 0.22
N PHE A 210 -12.69 17.91 -0.04
CA PHE A 210 -11.63 17.33 0.81
C PHE A 210 -10.37 18.19 0.83
N VAL A 211 -9.99 18.73 -0.33
CA VAL A 211 -8.83 19.64 -0.44
C VAL A 211 -9.12 20.95 0.29
N ALA A 212 -10.33 21.50 0.16
CA ALA A 212 -10.74 22.71 0.88
C ALA A 212 -10.66 22.53 2.40
N GLN A 213 -11.21 21.42 2.92
CA GLN A 213 -11.16 21.09 4.34
C GLN A 213 -9.72 20.88 4.83
N ALA A 214 -8.89 20.15 4.08
CA ALA A 214 -7.51 19.86 4.45
C ALA A 214 -6.62 21.12 4.57
N HIS A 215 -6.94 22.17 3.80
CA HIS A 215 -6.18 23.42 3.75
C HIS A 215 -6.88 24.61 4.41
N GLY A 216 -8.07 24.42 4.99
CA GLY A 216 -8.85 25.51 5.60
C GLY A 216 -9.31 26.57 4.59
N LEU A 217 -9.52 26.17 3.34
CA LEU A 217 -9.96 27.04 2.25
C LEU A 217 -11.48 26.92 2.04
N GLN A 218 -12.05 27.91 1.33
CA GLN A 218 -13.46 27.87 0.98
C GLN A 218 -13.72 26.85 -0.14
N TYR A 219 -14.68 25.96 0.08
CA TYR A 219 -15.22 25.07 -0.94
C TYR A 219 -16.30 25.79 -1.75
N GLU A 220 -16.22 25.69 -3.08
CA GLU A 220 -17.22 26.23 -4.00
C GLU A 220 -17.62 25.15 -5.03
N PRO A 221 -18.87 24.68 -5.02
CA PRO A 221 -19.31 23.65 -5.96
C PRO A 221 -19.26 24.17 -7.40
N CYS A 222 -18.84 23.29 -8.31
CA CYS A 222 -18.79 23.59 -9.74
C CYS A 222 -20.16 23.34 -10.38
N ASN A 223 -20.79 24.39 -10.91
CA ASN A 223 -21.93 24.29 -11.82
C ASN A 223 -21.42 24.65 -13.23
N VAL A 224 -21.19 23.64 -14.07
CA VAL A 224 -20.75 23.80 -15.47
C VAL A 224 -21.96 23.85 -16.39
#